data_AF-A0A7C4Y1X8-F1
#
_entry.id   AF-A0A7C4Y1X8-F1
#
_cell.length_a   1.000
_cell.length_b   1.000
_cell.length_c   1.000
_cell.angle_alpha   90.00
_cell.angle_beta   90.00
_cell.angle_gamma   90.00
#
_symmetry.space_group_name_H-M   'P 1'
#
loop_
_entity.id
_entity.type
_entity.pdbx_description
1 polymer ?
#
loop_
_entity_poly.entity_id
_entity_poly.type
_entity_poly.pdbx_seq_one_letter_code
_entity_poly.pdbx_strand_id
1 'polypeptide(L)'
;MPVRNSEKAFSSPAFWDRIAFIMAFVIISFTSFSQGSPEYGSGIKLNLNTEGTRYIRFINWGQIWLRSQQNNPGSVINGEVKNKTWDIGARRLRVITYAQISPRYLILAHVGINNQTFATGGGFGSSGTGPSGAGKKPQLFFHDVWNEYAIIPAKDAKTGKGNKYNLYLGGGLHYWLGISRMTSASTLNFLAIDAPIFNWPLIEVSDQFMRQFGFYAKGKLGKLNYSMAVNKPFATNNTPVYDT
;
A
#
# COMPACT_ATOMS: atom_id res chain seq x y z
N MET A 1 14.35 -33.53 39.55
CA MET A 1 14.71 -32.91 38.25
C MET A 1 14.19 -33.80 37.13
N PRO A 2 13.29 -33.36 36.23
CA PRO A 2 12.95 -34.16 35.06
C PRO A 2 13.97 -33.88 33.94
N VAL A 3 14.58 -34.93 33.41
CA VAL A 3 15.49 -34.88 32.27
C VAL A 3 14.68 -34.52 31.02
N ARG A 4 15.06 -33.41 30.37
CA ARG A 4 14.39 -32.85 29.20
C ARG A 4 14.73 -33.72 27.98
N ASN A 5 13.73 -34.40 27.40
CA ASN A 5 13.84 -35.17 26.14
C ASN A 5 14.01 -34.24 24.92
N SER A 6 15.06 -33.42 24.87
CA SER A 6 15.31 -32.51 23.74
C SER A 6 15.99 -33.18 22.53
N GLU A 7 16.63 -34.34 22.72
CA GLU A 7 17.40 -35.01 21.66
C GLU A 7 16.55 -35.75 20.63
N LYS A 8 15.34 -36.19 20.99
CA LYS A 8 14.45 -36.95 20.07
C LYS A 8 13.66 -36.07 19.09
N ALA A 9 13.69 -34.75 19.25
CA ALA A 9 12.96 -33.83 18.38
C ALA A 9 13.61 -33.70 16.99
N PHE A 10 14.94 -33.72 16.94
CA PHE A 10 15.74 -33.53 15.71
C PHE A 10 15.91 -34.80 14.86
N SER A 11 15.58 -35.98 15.39
CA SER A 11 15.72 -37.26 14.67
C SER A 11 14.38 -37.87 14.23
N SER A 12 13.25 -37.19 14.47
CA SER A 12 11.94 -37.71 14.10
C SER A 12 11.72 -37.66 12.58
N PRO A 13 11.04 -38.64 11.97
CA PRO A 13 10.70 -38.62 10.54
C PRO A 13 9.97 -37.33 10.13
N ALA A 14 9.05 -36.86 10.98
CA ALA A 14 8.30 -35.62 10.78
C ALA A 14 9.17 -34.35 10.79
N PHE A 15 10.35 -34.37 11.42
CA PHE A 15 11.31 -33.27 11.38
C PHE A 15 12.03 -33.22 10.02
N TRP A 16 12.45 -34.37 9.51
CA TRP A 16 13.08 -34.50 8.19
C TRP A 16 12.11 -34.19 7.05
N ASP A 17 10.85 -34.61 7.15
CA ASP A 17 9.81 -34.28 6.18
C ASP A 17 9.56 -32.76 6.09
N ARG A 18 9.54 -32.07 7.23
CA ARG A 18 9.40 -30.60 7.29
C ARG A 18 10.60 -29.89 6.69
N ILE A 19 11.82 -30.37 6.97
CA ILE A 19 13.04 -29.81 6.36
C ILE A 19 13.03 -30.04 4.86
N ALA A 20 12.70 -31.25 4.40
CA ALA A 20 12.62 -31.57 2.98
C ALA A 20 11.60 -30.67 2.27
N PHE A 21 10.44 -30.43 2.88
CA PHE A 21 9.42 -29.54 2.35
C PHE A 21 9.90 -28.08 2.26
N ILE A 22 10.57 -27.57 3.30
CA ILE A 22 11.15 -26.22 3.31
C ILE A 22 12.25 -26.09 2.25
N MET A 23 13.14 -27.07 2.15
CA MET A 23 14.24 -27.09 1.18
C MET A 23 13.71 -27.16 -0.26
N ALA A 24 12.68 -27.98 -0.52
CA ALA A 24 12.01 -28.02 -1.82
C ALA A 24 11.41 -26.65 -2.17
N PHE A 25 10.77 -25.97 -1.21
CA PHE A 25 10.21 -24.63 -1.40
C PHE A 25 11.29 -23.57 -1.69
N VAL A 26 12.44 -23.66 -1.01
CA VAL A 26 13.60 -22.78 -1.23
C VAL A 26 14.22 -23.01 -2.60
N ILE A 27 14.38 -24.27 -3.03
CA ILE A 27 14.94 -24.61 -4.36
C ILE A 27 14.02 -24.11 -5.49
N ILE A 28 12.70 -24.25 -5.34
CA ILE A 28 11.70 -23.72 -6.28
C ILE A 28 11.74 -22.18 -6.33
N SER A 29 12.16 -21.52 -5.24
CA SER A 29 12.32 -20.07 -5.20
C SER A 29 13.49 -19.58 -6.06
N PHE A 30 14.56 -20.38 -6.22
CA PHE A 30 15.73 -20.02 -7.05
C PHE A 30 15.47 -20.15 -8.56
N THR A 31 14.48 -20.95 -8.98
CA THR A 31 14.06 -21.05 -10.38
C THR A 31 12.98 -20.04 -10.76
N SER A 32 12.53 -19.23 -9.79
CA SER A 32 11.53 -18.19 -10.00
C SER A 32 12.21 -16.88 -10.42
N PHE A 33 12.08 -16.51 -11.69
CA PHE A 33 12.51 -15.19 -12.18
C PHE A 33 11.56 -14.10 -11.67
N SER A 34 12.11 -13.06 -11.06
CA SER A 34 11.36 -11.90 -10.57
C SER A 34 10.97 -10.94 -11.71
N GLN A 35 9.66 -10.69 -11.80
CA GLN A 35 8.95 -9.46 -12.20
C GLN A 35 9.50 -8.61 -13.36
N GLY A 36 9.06 -9.00 -14.55
CA GLY A 36 8.88 -8.11 -15.69
C GLY A 36 8.19 -8.91 -16.80
N SER A 37 6.94 -8.60 -17.12
CA SER A 37 6.27 -9.23 -18.27
C SER A 37 6.55 -8.38 -19.51
N PRO A 38 7.20 -8.92 -20.57
CA PRO A 38 7.32 -8.23 -21.84
C PRO A 38 5.94 -7.93 -22.45
N GLU A 39 4.92 -8.72 -22.09
CA GLU A 39 3.54 -8.58 -22.56
C GLU A 39 2.83 -7.34 -22.01
N TYR A 40 3.36 -6.69 -20.97
CA TYR A 40 2.66 -5.57 -20.34
C TYR A 40 2.70 -4.27 -21.17
N GLY A 41 3.61 -4.18 -22.15
CA GLY A 41 3.71 -3.04 -23.08
C GLY A 41 3.59 -1.67 -22.38
N SER A 42 2.69 -0.81 -22.88
CA SER A 42 2.40 0.49 -22.26
C SER A 42 1.42 0.43 -21.07
N GLY A 43 0.87 -0.75 -20.78
CA GLY A 43 -0.22 -0.98 -19.84
C GLY A 43 -1.57 -0.49 -20.35
N ILE A 44 -2.53 -0.33 -19.44
CA ILE A 44 -3.88 0.17 -19.76
C ILE A 44 -3.81 1.69 -19.92
N LYS A 45 -3.47 2.15 -21.14
CA LYS A 45 -3.34 3.58 -21.49
C LYS A 45 -4.30 3.92 -22.63
N LEU A 46 -5.20 4.86 -22.37
CA LEU A 46 -6.10 5.46 -23.35
C LEU A 46 -5.53 6.81 -23.77
N ASN A 47 -5.08 6.93 -25.02
CA ASN A 47 -4.62 8.22 -25.56
C ASN A 47 -5.83 9.10 -25.87
N LEU A 48 -5.76 10.38 -25.47
CA LEU A 48 -6.79 11.39 -25.73
C LEU A 48 -6.47 12.23 -26.98
N ASN A 49 -5.30 12.01 -27.57
CA ASN A 49 -4.86 12.62 -28.83
C ASN A 49 -3.99 11.65 -29.62
N THR A 50 -3.86 11.91 -30.92
CA THR A 50 -3.05 11.14 -31.87
C THR A 50 -1.57 11.08 -31.47
N GLU A 51 -1.04 12.14 -30.86
CA GLU A 51 0.37 12.20 -30.45
C GLU A 51 0.64 11.45 -29.13
N GLY A 52 -0.39 10.99 -28.41
CA GLY A 52 -0.27 10.24 -27.15
C GLY A 52 0.30 11.04 -25.96
N THR A 53 0.38 12.36 -26.08
CA THR A 53 0.85 13.29 -25.04
C THR A 53 -0.21 13.60 -23.99
N ARG A 54 -1.49 13.40 -24.33
CA ARG A 54 -2.63 13.45 -23.42
C ARG A 54 -3.19 12.06 -23.30
N TYR A 55 -3.40 11.60 -22.07
CA TYR A 55 -3.81 10.21 -21.85
C TYR A 55 -4.43 9.99 -20.48
N ILE A 56 -5.22 8.93 -20.38
CA ILE A 56 -5.67 8.34 -19.13
C ILE A 56 -5.01 6.98 -19.01
N ARG A 57 -4.32 6.74 -17.89
CA ARG A 57 -3.70 5.45 -17.59
C ARG A 57 -4.34 4.86 -16.35
N PHE A 58 -4.58 3.56 -16.38
CA PHE A 58 -5.05 2.79 -15.24
C PHE A 58 -3.96 1.84 -14.77
N ILE A 59 -3.74 1.80 -13.45
CA ILE A 59 -2.84 0.87 -12.78
C ILE A 59 -3.67 0.14 -11.75
N ASN A 60 -3.89 -1.15 -11.98
CA ASN A 60 -4.68 -2.00 -11.10
C ASN A 60 -3.76 -3.01 -10.43
N TRP A 61 -3.96 -3.26 -9.14
CA TRP A 61 -3.32 -4.38 -8.47
C TRP A 61 -4.21 -4.97 -7.39
N GLY A 62 -4.24 -6.30 -7.39
CA GLY A 62 -4.83 -7.11 -6.33
C GLY A 62 -3.74 -7.87 -5.61
N GLN A 63 -3.66 -7.69 -4.29
CA GLN A 63 -2.80 -8.46 -3.41
C GLN A 63 -3.70 -9.30 -2.51
N ILE A 64 -3.71 -10.61 -2.75
CA ILE A 64 -4.39 -11.60 -1.91
C ILE A 64 -3.33 -12.31 -1.07
N TRP A 65 -3.58 -12.40 0.22
CA TRP A 65 -2.70 -13.05 1.18
C TRP A 65 -3.35 -14.32 1.69
N LEU A 66 -2.58 -15.40 1.71
CA LEU A 66 -2.85 -16.57 2.53
C LEU A 66 -1.93 -16.50 3.74
N ARG A 67 -2.49 -16.55 4.94
CA ARG A 67 -1.72 -16.43 6.18
C ARG A 67 -2.11 -17.48 7.19
N SER A 68 -1.15 -17.84 8.04
CA SER A 68 -1.36 -18.59 9.28
C SER A 68 -0.56 -17.91 10.37
N GLN A 69 -1.20 -17.57 11.48
CA GLN A 69 -0.61 -16.80 12.57
C GLN A 69 -0.91 -17.47 13.90
N GLN A 70 0.07 -17.46 14.81
CA GLN A 70 -0.17 -17.72 16.22
C GLN A 70 -0.62 -16.42 16.86
N ASN A 71 -1.77 -16.45 17.54
CA ASN A 71 -2.36 -15.26 18.14
C ASN A 71 -1.83 -15.05 19.56
N ASN A 72 -1.91 -13.81 20.04
CA ASN A 72 -1.61 -13.50 21.43
C ASN A 72 -2.64 -14.17 22.36
N PRO A 73 -2.24 -14.59 23.58
CA PRO A 73 -3.18 -15.14 24.56
C PRO A 73 -4.39 -14.23 24.80
N GLY A 74 -5.59 -14.81 24.88
CA GLY A 74 -6.83 -14.03 25.04
C GLY A 74 -7.34 -13.36 23.77
N SER A 75 -6.70 -13.56 22.61
CA SER A 75 -7.25 -13.11 21.32
C SER A 75 -8.59 -13.80 21.04
N VAL A 76 -9.63 -12.99 20.83
CA VAL A 76 -11.00 -13.46 20.61
C VAL A 76 -11.41 -13.25 19.16
N ILE A 77 -12.03 -14.26 18.55
CA ILE A 77 -12.63 -14.17 17.21
C ILE A 77 -14.05 -14.71 17.29
N ASN A 78 -15.02 -13.88 16.91
CA ASN A 78 -16.45 -14.20 17.01
C ASN A 78 -16.87 -14.69 18.41
N GLY A 79 -16.29 -14.10 19.46
CA GLY A 79 -16.57 -14.47 20.85
C GLY A 79 -15.78 -15.66 21.39
N GLU A 80 -14.99 -16.36 20.56
CA GLU A 80 -14.19 -17.51 21.00
C GLU A 80 -12.70 -17.16 21.09
N VAL A 81 -12.04 -17.59 22.17
CA VAL A 81 -10.58 -17.48 22.29
C VAL A 81 -9.92 -18.39 21.27
N LYS A 82 -9.02 -17.83 20.45
CA LYS A 82 -8.28 -18.55 19.41
C LYS A 82 -6.79 -18.29 19.56
N ASN A 83 -6.02 -19.35 19.81
CA ASN A 83 -4.55 -19.28 19.90
C ASN A 83 -3.84 -19.33 18.53
N LYS A 84 -4.57 -19.73 17.47
CA LYS A 84 -4.07 -19.78 16.09
C LYS A 84 -5.19 -19.39 15.14
N THR A 85 -4.84 -18.67 14.08
CA THR A 85 -5.73 -18.32 12.97
C THR A 85 -5.07 -18.60 11.64
N TRP A 86 -5.91 -18.81 10.63
CA TRP A 86 -5.50 -18.75 9.24
C TRP A 86 -6.57 -18.00 8.46
N ASP A 87 -6.17 -17.34 7.38
CA ASP A 87 -7.10 -16.64 6.52
C ASP A 87 -6.62 -16.47 5.08
N ILE A 88 -7.58 -16.27 4.20
CA ILE A 88 -7.36 -15.71 2.86
C ILE A 88 -7.99 -14.32 2.87
N GLY A 89 -7.14 -13.30 2.71
CA GLY A 89 -7.54 -11.91 2.84
C GLY A 89 -7.07 -11.07 1.66
N ALA A 90 -7.85 -10.05 1.32
CA ALA A 90 -7.46 -9.05 0.36
C ALA A 90 -6.67 -7.93 1.05
N ARG A 91 -5.34 -7.97 0.93
CA ARG A 91 -4.47 -6.97 1.54
C ARG A 91 -4.66 -5.59 0.90
N ARG A 92 -4.75 -5.55 -0.43
CA ARG A 92 -4.95 -4.37 -1.27
C ARG A 92 -5.70 -4.77 -2.54
N LEU A 93 -6.87 -4.19 -2.79
CA LEU A 93 -7.49 -4.21 -4.12
C LEU A 93 -7.67 -2.75 -4.52
N ARG A 94 -6.82 -2.27 -5.43
CA ARG A 94 -6.70 -0.84 -5.71
C ARG A 94 -6.54 -0.57 -7.19
N VAL A 95 -7.06 0.58 -7.59
CA VAL A 95 -6.89 1.19 -8.90
C VAL A 95 -6.33 2.59 -8.73
N ILE A 96 -5.34 2.94 -9.54
CA ILE A 96 -4.92 4.31 -9.77
C ILE A 96 -5.30 4.69 -11.20
N THR A 97 -5.98 5.82 -11.33
CA THR A 97 -6.18 6.54 -12.57
C THR A 97 -5.25 7.75 -12.62
N TYR A 98 -4.49 7.84 -13.70
CA TYR A 98 -3.55 8.92 -13.98
C TYR A 98 -3.96 9.59 -15.28
N ALA A 99 -4.48 10.81 -15.21
CA ALA A 99 -4.96 11.55 -16.38
C ALA A 99 -4.06 12.75 -16.67
N GLN A 100 -3.23 12.64 -17.71
CA GLN A 100 -2.44 13.75 -18.25
C GLN A 100 -3.32 14.54 -19.24
N ILE A 101 -3.91 15.65 -18.76
CA ILE A 101 -4.87 16.45 -19.53
C ILE A 101 -4.17 17.40 -20.50
N SER A 102 -3.03 17.95 -20.07
CA SER A 102 -2.16 18.80 -20.88
C SER A 102 -0.70 18.51 -20.54
N PRO A 103 0.30 19.05 -21.27
CA PRO A 103 1.70 18.88 -20.90
C PRO A 103 2.06 19.40 -19.49
N ARG A 104 1.17 20.15 -18.85
CA ARG A 104 1.39 20.72 -17.51
C ARG A 104 0.39 20.28 -16.46
N TYR A 105 -0.78 19.77 -16.84
CA TYR A 105 -1.84 19.48 -15.87
C TYR A 105 -2.12 17.98 -15.77
N LEU A 106 -2.08 17.50 -14.54
CA LEU A 106 -2.30 16.11 -14.17
C LEU A 106 -3.45 16.01 -13.15
N ILE A 107 -4.29 15.00 -13.33
CA ILE A 107 -5.23 14.54 -12.30
C ILE A 107 -4.85 13.11 -11.91
N LEU A 108 -4.76 12.85 -10.61
CA LEU A 108 -4.57 11.51 -10.08
C LEU A 108 -5.75 11.16 -9.16
N ALA A 109 -6.27 9.95 -9.32
CA ALA A 109 -7.22 9.34 -8.41
C ALA A 109 -6.76 7.93 -8.07
N HIS A 110 -6.78 7.58 -6.79
CA HIS A 110 -6.41 6.28 -6.27
C HIS A 110 -7.55 5.80 -5.39
N VAL A 111 -8.19 4.71 -5.79
CA VAL A 111 -9.39 4.17 -5.14
C VAL A 111 -9.17 2.71 -4.82
N GLY A 112 -9.72 2.26 -3.70
CA GLY A 112 -9.74 0.84 -3.41
C GLY A 112 -10.10 0.53 -1.98
N ILE A 113 -9.74 -0.70 -1.61
CA ILE A 113 -9.87 -1.21 -0.24
C ILE A 113 -8.52 -1.67 0.28
N ASN A 114 -8.39 -1.72 1.60
CA ASN A 114 -7.27 -2.32 2.30
C ASN A 114 -7.71 -3.28 3.38
N ASN A 115 -6.90 -4.32 3.57
CA ASN A 115 -6.91 -5.18 4.74
C ASN A 115 -8.27 -5.83 5.03
N GLN A 116 -8.97 -6.27 3.98
CA GLN A 116 -10.18 -7.07 4.14
C GLN A 116 -9.78 -8.51 4.46
N THR A 117 -10.32 -9.04 5.54
CA THR A 117 -10.14 -10.43 5.97
C THR A 117 -11.49 -11.01 6.33
N PHE A 118 -11.51 -12.26 6.81
CA PHE A 118 -12.71 -12.88 7.34
C PHE A 118 -13.24 -12.22 8.63
N ALA A 119 -12.39 -11.46 9.34
CA ALA A 119 -12.70 -10.87 10.66
C ALA A 119 -12.53 -9.34 10.71
N THR A 120 -11.87 -8.73 9.72
CA THR A 120 -11.56 -7.30 9.68
C THR A 120 -11.89 -6.68 8.32
N GLY A 121 -12.22 -5.40 8.32
CA GLY A 121 -12.78 -4.69 7.17
C GLY A 121 -14.30 -4.56 7.31
N GLY A 122 -14.96 -4.14 6.23
CA GLY A 122 -16.39 -3.86 6.22
C GLY A 122 -16.69 -2.41 5.83
N GLY A 123 -17.97 -2.04 5.90
CA GLY A 123 -18.46 -0.70 5.58
C GLY A 123 -18.31 0.28 6.75
N PHE A 124 -18.53 1.58 6.52
CA PHE A 124 -18.69 2.54 7.63
C PHE A 124 -19.71 2.03 8.66
N GLY A 125 -19.31 2.04 9.93
CA GLY A 125 -20.16 1.62 11.04
C GLY A 125 -20.40 0.11 11.14
N SER A 126 -19.73 -0.73 10.35
CA SER A 126 -19.87 -2.19 10.49
C SER A 126 -19.18 -2.68 11.75
N SER A 127 -19.96 -3.26 12.66
CA SER A 127 -19.48 -3.99 13.84
C SER A 127 -20.14 -5.37 13.92
N GLY A 128 -19.48 -6.31 14.59
CA GLY A 128 -20.04 -7.66 14.81
C GLY A 128 -20.10 -8.54 13.55
N THR A 129 -20.91 -9.61 13.60
CA THR A 129 -21.07 -10.60 12.53
C THR A 129 -22.43 -10.43 11.84
N GLY A 130 -22.53 -10.78 10.55
CA GLY A 130 -23.79 -10.67 9.79
C GLY A 130 -23.57 -10.33 8.31
N PRO A 131 -24.62 -10.12 7.50
CA PRO A 131 -24.50 -9.78 6.08
C PRO A 131 -23.79 -8.45 5.78
N SER A 132 -23.73 -7.57 6.78
CA SER A 132 -23.03 -6.27 6.75
C SER A 132 -22.06 -6.11 7.94
N GLY A 133 -21.71 -7.21 8.61
CA GLY A 133 -20.75 -7.22 9.72
C GLY A 133 -19.30 -7.07 9.25
N ALA A 134 -18.38 -7.01 10.21
CA ALA A 134 -16.94 -6.91 9.94
C ALA A 134 -16.46 -8.02 9.00
N GLY A 135 -15.51 -7.69 8.13
CA GLY A 135 -14.95 -8.61 7.12
C GLY A 135 -15.78 -8.77 5.83
N LYS A 136 -17.04 -8.31 5.80
CA LYS A 136 -17.90 -8.38 4.60
C LYS A 136 -18.13 -7.01 3.99
N LYS A 137 -18.21 -6.95 2.65
CA LYS A 137 -18.52 -5.72 1.88
C LYS A 137 -17.62 -4.53 2.29
N PRO A 138 -16.29 -4.65 2.07
CA PRO A 138 -15.35 -3.60 2.44
C PRO A 138 -15.72 -2.30 1.73
N GLN A 139 -15.59 -1.20 2.45
CA GLN A 139 -15.83 0.10 1.85
C GLN A 139 -14.74 0.49 0.86
N LEU A 140 -15.17 0.92 -0.32
CA LEU A 140 -14.32 1.65 -1.25
C LEU A 140 -14.15 3.10 -0.77
N PHE A 141 -12.91 3.55 -0.72
CA PHE A 141 -12.58 4.93 -0.43
C PHE A 141 -11.42 5.41 -1.32
N PHE A 142 -11.27 6.72 -1.37
CA PHE A 142 -10.16 7.36 -2.06
C PHE A 142 -8.91 7.31 -1.17
N HIS A 143 -7.86 6.66 -1.62
CA HIS A 143 -6.55 6.79 -0.99
C HIS A 143 -5.95 8.16 -1.30
N ASP A 144 -5.98 8.58 -2.55
CA ASP A 144 -5.41 9.86 -3.00
C ASP A 144 -6.32 10.42 -4.11
N VAL A 145 -6.63 11.71 -4.05
CA VAL A 145 -7.24 12.45 -5.16
C VAL A 145 -6.67 13.84 -5.17
N TRP A 146 -5.88 14.16 -6.18
CA TRP A 146 -5.24 15.46 -6.27
C TRP A 146 -5.00 15.86 -7.72
N ASN A 147 -4.83 17.17 -7.90
CA ASN A 147 -4.46 17.78 -9.16
C ASN A 147 -3.04 18.35 -9.04
N GLU A 148 -2.29 18.35 -10.13
CA GLU A 148 -0.94 18.88 -10.17
C GLU A 148 -0.72 19.70 -11.44
N TYR A 149 -0.17 20.90 -11.24
CA TYR A 149 0.25 21.81 -12.28
C TYR A 149 1.77 21.93 -12.30
N ALA A 150 2.37 21.67 -13.46
CA ALA A 150 3.78 21.86 -13.71
C ALA A 150 4.06 23.33 -14.06
N ILE A 151 4.57 24.10 -13.10
CA ILE A 151 5.07 25.47 -13.35
C ILE A 151 6.27 25.38 -14.29
N ILE A 152 7.21 24.50 -13.96
CA ILE A 152 8.37 24.18 -14.79
C ILE A 152 8.34 22.67 -15.00
N PRO A 153 7.87 22.19 -16.18
CA PRO A 153 7.77 20.76 -16.44
C PRO A 153 9.16 20.12 -16.57
N ALA A 154 9.30 18.87 -16.14
CA ALA A 154 10.56 18.12 -16.28
C ALA A 154 10.97 17.88 -17.74
N LYS A 155 10.02 17.91 -18.68
CA LYS A 155 10.29 17.92 -20.12
C LYS A 155 9.56 19.10 -20.75
N ASP A 156 10.26 19.86 -21.57
CA ASP A 156 9.65 20.91 -22.36
C ASP A 156 8.71 20.28 -23.41
N ALA A 157 7.47 20.76 -23.43
CA ALA A 157 6.44 20.27 -24.34
C ALA A 157 6.71 20.61 -25.82
N LYS A 158 7.48 21.67 -26.09
CA LYS A 158 7.80 22.11 -27.46
C LYS A 158 9.08 21.46 -27.98
N THR A 159 10.12 21.43 -27.17
CA THR A 159 11.45 20.95 -27.59
C THR A 159 11.72 19.50 -27.22
N GLY A 160 10.91 18.90 -26.33
CA GLY A 160 11.12 17.55 -25.82
C GLY A 160 12.33 17.38 -24.90
N LYS A 161 13.13 18.45 -24.70
CA LYS A 161 14.34 18.41 -23.89
C LYS A 161 14.00 18.34 -22.40
N GLY A 162 14.82 17.61 -21.65
CA GLY A 162 14.69 17.49 -20.20
C GLY A 162 15.18 18.75 -19.49
N ASN A 163 14.37 19.28 -18.58
CA ASN A 163 14.75 20.40 -17.73
C ASN A 163 15.46 19.89 -16.47
N LYS A 164 16.69 20.39 -16.23
CA LYS A 164 17.45 20.11 -14.99
C LYS A 164 16.76 20.66 -13.74
N TYR A 165 15.93 21.67 -13.92
CA TYR A 165 15.14 22.32 -12.89
C TYR A 165 13.67 22.13 -13.22
N ASN A 166 12.90 21.59 -12.29
CA ASN A 166 11.46 21.46 -12.45
C ASN A 166 10.75 21.77 -11.14
N LEU A 167 9.52 22.23 -11.27
CA LEU A 167 8.66 22.66 -10.18
C LEU A 167 7.22 22.33 -10.51
N TYR A 168 6.58 21.64 -9.57
CA TYR A 168 5.20 21.20 -9.62
C TYR A 168 4.49 21.69 -8.36
N LEU A 169 3.30 22.24 -8.53
CA LEU A 169 2.38 22.52 -7.43
C LEU A 169 1.18 21.61 -7.57
N GLY A 170 0.73 21.03 -6.47
CA GLY A 170 -0.49 20.26 -6.46
C GLY A 170 -1.29 20.44 -5.18
N GLY A 171 -2.51 19.94 -5.20
CA GLY A 171 -3.42 20.04 -4.08
C GLY A 171 -4.55 19.03 -4.17
N GLY A 172 -5.05 18.63 -2.99
CA GLY A 172 -6.08 17.62 -2.82
C GLY A 172 -5.76 16.68 -1.66
N LEU A 173 -6.40 15.52 -1.64
CA LEU A 173 -6.10 14.44 -0.71
C LEU A 173 -4.84 13.72 -1.18
N HIS A 174 -3.71 13.88 -0.47
CA HIS A 174 -2.43 13.40 -0.96
C HIS A 174 -1.50 12.86 0.13
N TYR A 175 -0.43 12.20 -0.31
CA TYR A 175 0.51 11.45 0.52
C TYR A 175 1.86 12.15 0.76
N TRP A 176 1.95 13.46 0.47
CA TRP A 176 3.14 14.27 0.73
C TRP A 176 3.18 14.73 2.19
N LEU A 177 4.04 14.10 3.00
CA LEU A 177 4.12 14.29 4.47
C LEU A 177 5.50 14.70 4.97
N GLY A 178 6.56 14.48 4.17
CA GLY A 178 7.91 14.98 4.47
C GLY A 178 8.70 14.27 5.58
N ILE A 179 8.15 13.26 6.26
CA ILE A 179 8.82 12.60 7.41
C ILE A 179 10.01 11.74 6.96
N SER A 180 9.81 10.82 6.01
CA SER A 180 10.88 9.95 5.50
C SER A 180 10.57 9.41 4.11
N ARG A 181 11.58 8.86 3.43
CA ARG A 181 11.39 8.16 2.15
C ARG A 181 10.55 6.89 2.30
N MET A 182 10.60 6.22 3.45
CA MET A 182 9.82 5.02 3.74
C MET A 182 8.34 5.35 3.95
N THR A 183 8.05 6.53 4.51
CA THR A 183 6.68 7.04 4.67
C THR A 183 6.01 7.21 3.30
N SER A 184 6.75 7.61 2.27
CA SER A 184 6.24 7.80 0.89
C SER A 184 6.46 6.60 -0.05
N ALA A 185 6.70 5.41 0.49
CA ALA A 185 6.96 4.23 -0.32
C ALA A 185 5.71 3.72 -1.06
N SER A 186 5.90 3.21 -2.28
CA SER A 186 4.83 2.64 -3.11
C SER A 186 4.59 1.17 -2.75
N THR A 187 3.32 0.81 -2.55
CA THR A 187 2.90 -0.57 -2.23
C THR A 187 3.12 -1.56 -3.38
N LEU A 188 3.42 -1.08 -4.58
CA LEU A 188 3.75 -1.89 -5.75
C LEU A 188 5.22 -2.31 -5.78
N ASN A 189 6.09 -1.60 -5.04
CA ASN A 189 7.54 -1.74 -5.12
C ASN A 189 8.16 -2.14 -3.77
N PHE A 190 7.38 -2.74 -2.87
CA PHE A 190 7.94 -3.27 -1.63
C PHE A 190 8.80 -4.49 -1.92
N LEU A 191 10.00 -4.52 -1.31
CA LEU A 191 10.85 -5.70 -1.33
C LEU A 191 10.39 -6.75 -0.32
N ALA A 192 9.98 -6.29 0.87
CA ALA A 192 9.39 -7.15 1.89
C ALA A 192 7.88 -7.32 1.66
N ILE A 193 7.28 -8.24 2.43
CA ILE A 193 5.83 -8.52 2.36
C ILE A 193 4.97 -7.27 2.64
N ASP A 194 5.43 -6.37 3.51
CA ASP A 194 4.76 -5.10 3.81
C ASP A 194 5.72 -4.06 4.39
N ALA A 195 5.26 -2.82 4.51
CA ALA A 195 5.98 -1.75 5.19
C ALA A 195 5.71 -1.80 6.71
N PRO A 196 6.73 -1.57 7.55
CA PRO A 196 6.55 -1.42 8.98
C PRO A 196 5.65 -0.23 9.33
N ILE A 197 4.71 -0.42 10.27
CA ILE A 197 3.69 0.58 10.59
C ILE A 197 4.24 1.84 11.27
N PHE A 198 5.36 1.74 11.99
CA PHE A 198 5.98 2.89 12.67
C PHE A 198 6.46 3.99 11.70
N ASN A 199 6.57 3.69 10.39
CA ASN A 199 6.81 4.71 9.37
C ASN A 199 5.65 5.72 9.26
N TRP A 200 4.51 5.38 9.87
CA TRP A 200 3.24 6.07 9.78
C TRP A 200 2.64 6.36 11.15
N PRO A 201 3.16 7.38 11.87
CA PRO A 201 2.83 7.60 13.29
C PRO A 201 1.39 8.05 13.54
N LEU A 202 0.71 8.64 12.54
CA LEU A 202 -0.64 9.21 12.68
C LEU A 202 -1.72 8.44 11.91
N ILE A 203 -1.36 7.26 11.36
CA ILE A 203 -2.21 6.51 10.44
C ILE A 203 -3.57 6.20 11.06
N GLU A 204 -4.64 6.58 10.35
CA GLU A 204 -6.04 6.42 10.78
C GLU A 204 -6.41 7.15 12.10
N VAL A 205 -5.54 8.03 12.63
CA VAL A 205 -5.84 8.85 13.82
C VAL A 205 -6.24 10.27 13.44
N SER A 206 -5.44 10.92 12.59
CA SER A 206 -5.67 12.29 12.10
C SER A 206 -5.49 12.41 10.58
N ASP A 207 -5.45 11.26 9.90
CA ASP A 207 -5.30 11.11 8.47
C ASP A 207 -6.24 10.01 7.96
N GLN A 208 -6.45 9.95 6.64
CA GLN A 208 -7.15 8.87 5.96
C GLN A 208 -6.12 7.98 5.27
N PHE A 209 -5.78 6.85 5.88
CA PHE A 209 -4.74 5.93 5.44
C PHE A 209 -3.43 6.67 5.09
N MET A 210 -3.03 7.60 5.95
CA MET A 210 -1.85 8.46 5.84
C MET A 210 -1.98 9.60 4.81
N ARG A 211 -3.17 9.90 4.30
CA ARG A 211 -3.43 11.08 3.45
C ARG A 211 -4.23 12.13 4.17
N GLN A 212 -3.92 13.38 3.84
CA GLN A 212 -4.62 14.56 4.34
C GLN A 212 -4.90 15.49 3.17
N PHE A 213 -5.89 16.37 3.35
CA PHE A 213 -6.10 17.46 2.40
C PHE A 213 -5.04 18.53 2.60
N GLY A 214 -4.44 18.96 1.51
CA GLY A 214 -3.37 19.94 1.56
C GLY A 214 -2.95 20.44 0.20
N PHE A 215 -1.93 21.29 0.24
CA PHE A 215 -1.19 21.73 -0.92
C PHE A 215 0.26 21.31 -0.77
N TYR A 216 0.90 21.03 -1.90
CA TYR A 216 2.31 20.67 -1.93
C TYR A 216 3.02 21.30 -3.11
N ALA A 217 4.33 21.49 -2.93
CA ALA A 217 5.27 21.87 -3.95
C ALA A 217 6.36 20.81 -4.03
N LYS A 218 6.69 20.32 -5.22
CA LYS A 218 7.76 19.34 -5.40
C LYS A 218 8.55 19.60 -6.68
N GLY A 219 9.77 19.11 -6.72
CA GLY A 219 10.58 19.22 -7.91
C GLY A 219 11.99 18.69 -7.75
N LYS A 220 12.80 18.99 -8.76
CA LYS A 220 14.22 18.65 -8.80
C LYS A 220 15.03 19.88 -9.15
N LEU A 221 16.16 20.02 -8.46
CA LEU A 221 17.21 20.97 -8.75
C LEU A 221 18.50 20.19 -9.07
N GLY A 222 18.65 19.78 -10.33
CA GLY A 222 19.72 18.87 -10.73
C GLY A 222 19.63 17.51 -10.01
N LYS A 223 20.57 17.25 -9.10
CA LYS A 223 20.60 16.00 -8.29
C LYS A 223 19.75 16.08 -7.02
N LEU A 224 19.37 17.28 -6.58
CA LEU A 224 18.57 17.49 -5.38
C LEU A 224 17.09 17.29 -5.70
N ASN A 225 16.40 16.43 -4.95
CA ASN A 225 14.94 16.29 -5.00
C ASN A 225 14.38 17.00 -3.77
N TYR A 226 13.36 17.83 -3.97
CA TYR A 226 12.72 18.57 -2.89
C TYR A 226 11.20 18.41 -2.95
N SER A 227 10.58 18.44 -1.77
CA SER A 227 9.13 18.42 -1.62
C SER A 227 8.76 19.12 -0.31
N MET A 228 7.74 19.96 -0.36
CA MET A 228 7.16 20.64 0.80
C MET A 228 5.64 20.49 0.71
N ALA A 229 4.98 20.36 1.86
CA ALA A 229 3.54 20.23 1.92
C ALA A 229 2.97 20.94 3.15
N VAL A 230 1.78 21.50 3.00
CA VAL A 230 0.97 22.07 4.08
C VAL A 230 -0.33 21.31 4.10
N ASN A 231 -0.52 20.53 5.16
CA ASN A 231 -1.64 19.59 5.28
C ASN A 231 -2.53 19.98 6.45
N LYS A 232 -3.84 19.90 6.25
CA LYS A 232 -4.83 20.04 7.32
C LYS A 232 -5.19 18.63 7.83
N PRO A 233 -4.84 18.26 9.07
CA PRO A 233 -5.27 17.00 9.65
C PRO A 233 -6.79 16.94 9.78
N PHE A 234 -7.34 15.73 9.67
CA PHE A 234 -8.76 15.49 9.94
C PHE A 234 -9.06 15.70 11.43
N ALA A 235 -10.27 16.15 11.72
CA ALA A 235 -10.72 16.28 13.10
C ALA A 235 -10.80 14.89 13.75
N THR A 236 -10.30 14.79 14.98
CA THR A 236 -10.31 13.56 15.77
C THR A 236 -10.69 13.89 17.21
N ASN A 237 -11.51 13.03 17.79
CA ASN A 237 -11.89 13.10 19.21
C ASN A 237 -11.13 12.03 20.02
N ASN A 238 -10.14 11.36 19.42
CA ASN A 238 -9.37 10.31 20.07
C ASN A 238 -8.33 10.93 21.01
N THR A 239 -8.55 10.79 22.32
CA THR A 239 -7.55 11.13 23.34
C THR A 239 -6.51 9.99 23.38
N PRO A 240 -5.20 10.27 23.26
CA PRO A 240 -4.18 9.24 23.42
C PRO A 240 -4.29 8.59 24.80
N VAL A 241 -4.51 7.29 24.86
CA VAL A 241 -4.44 6.52 26.09
C VAL A 241 -3.00 6.04 26.22
N TYR A 242 -2.27 6.53 27.22
CA TYR A 242 -0.97 5.97 27.56
C TYR A 242 -1.21 4.59 28.17
N ASP A 243 -0.49 3.57 27.69
CA ASP A 243 -0.41 2.29 28.42
C ASP A 243 0.22 2.60 29.79
N THR A 244 -0.56 2.43 30.85
CA THR A 244 -0.09 2.43 32.25
C THR A 244 0.46 1.07 32.63
#